data_AF-A0A3M1QBU2-F1
#
_entry.id   AF-A0A3M1QBU2-F1
#
_cell.length_a   1.000
_cell.length_b   1.000
_cell.length_c   1.000
_cell.angle_alpha   90.00
_cell.angle_beta   90.00
_cell.angle_gamma   90.00
#
_symmetry.space_group_name_H-M   'P 1'
#
loop_
_entity.id
_entity.type
_entity.pdbx_description
1 polymer ?
#
loop_
_entity_poly.entity_id
_entity_poly.type
_entity_poly.pdbx_seq_one_letter_code
_entity_poly.pdbx_strand_id
1 'polypeptide(L)' 'MNDKTIEQVYFFIATYDKNYGRSPSMREIARGTFLSLGNVVRYLDKLEMQGLISREPGIARSIRLLDKTPDSR' A
#
# COMPACT_ATOMS: atom_id res chain seq x y z
N MET A 1 0.75 -10.32 15.22
CA MET A 1 1.16 -9.69 13.94
C MET A 1 0.80 -8.21 14.07
N ASN A 2 1.70 -7.26 13.82
CA ASN A 2 1.52 -5.85 14.24
C ASN A 2 0.68 -5.04 13.25
N ASP A 3 -0.52 -4.62 13.66
CA ASP A 3 -1.38 -3.70 12.88
C ASP A 3 -0.68 -2.37 12.58
N LYS A 4 0.20 -1.92 13.49
CA LYS A 4 1.07 -0.74 13.30
C LYS A 4 1.92 -0.79 12.03
N THR A 5 2.38 -1.99 11.63
CA THR A 5 3.23 -2.13 10.44
C THR A 5 2.40 -2.03 9.15
N ILE A 6 1.15 -2.50 9.17
CA ILE A 6 0.23 -2.37 8.04
C ILE A 6 -0.13 -0.90 7.82
N GLU A 7 -0.46 -0.19 8.90
CA GLU A 7 -0.72 1.25 8.87
C GLU A 7 0.48 2.03 8.33
N GLN A 8 1.70 1.70 8.78
CA GLN A 8 2.93 2.33 8.29
C GLN A 8 3.09 2.15 6.78
N VAL A 9 2.81 0.95 6.24
CA VAL A 9 2.85 0.70 4.79
C VAL A 9 1.81 1.54 4.05
N TYR A 10 0.59 1.61 4.56
CA TYR A 10 -0.48 2.42 3.97
C TYR A 10 -0.12 3.92 3.94
N PHE A 11 0.31 4.48 5.07
CA PHE A 11 0.73 5.88 5.16
C PHE A 11 1.90 6.19 4.25
N PHE A 12 2.86 5.27 4.12
CA PHE A 12 3.96 5.43 3.19
C PHE A 12 3.46 5.53 1.74
N ILE A 13 2.56 4.64 1.32
CA ILE A 13 1.98 4.66 -0.03
C ILE A 13 1.24 5.97 -0.28
N ALA A 14 0.38 6.39 0.65
CA ALA A 14 -0.38 7.64 0.54
C ALA A 14 0.52 8.87 0.46
N THR A 15 1.57 8.93 1.28
CA THR A 15 2.52 10.04 1.27
C THR A 15 3.36 10.05 0.00
N TYR A 16 3.80 8.88 -0.48
CA TYR A 16 4.57 8.76 -1.70
C TYR A 16 3.74 9.20 -2.92
N ASP A 17 2.50 8.73 -3.02
CA ASP A 17 1.61 9.13 -4.12
C ASP A 17 1.36 10.64 -4.13
N LYS A 18 1.06 11.23 -2.97
CA LYS A 18 0.89 12.69 -2.81
C LYS A 18 2.13 13.50 -3.22
N ASN A 19 3.32 13.02 -2.88
CA ASN A 19 4.56 13.76 -3.12
C ASN A 19 5.10 13.59 -4.55
N TYR A 20 4.90 12.43 -5.17
CA TYR A 20 5.51 12.09 -6.46
C TYR A 20 4.50 11.94 -7.61
N GLY A 21 3.19 12.00 -7.32
CA GLY A 21 2.11 11.85 -8.31
C GLY A 21 2.07 10.46 -8.96
N ARG A 22 2.64 9.45 -8.30
CA ARG A 22 2.69 8.06 -8.78
C ARG A 22 2.79 7.09 -7.62
N SER A 23 2.28 5.88 -7.83
CA SER A 23 2.41 4.83 -6.82
C SER A 23 3.87 4.38 -6.64
N PRO A 24 4.28 4.04 -5.40
CA PRO A 24 5.60 3.45 -5.17
C PRO A 24 5.66 2.01 -5.70
N SER A 25 6.89 1.54 -5.97
CA SER A 25 7.17 0.13 -6.18
C SER A 25 7.34 -0.62 -4.86
N MET A 26 7.21 -1.95 -4.87
CA MET A 26 7.41 -2.79 -3.68
C MET A 26 8.81 -2.60 -3.06
N ARG A 27 9.84 -2.34 -3.87
CA ARG A 27 11.21 -2.06 -3.38
C ARG A 27 11.32 -0.71 -2.69
N GLU A 28 10.59 0.31 -3.16
CA GLU A 28 10.55 1.61 -2.51
C GLU A 28 9.81 1.54 -1.18
N ILE A 29 8.69 0.81 -1.13
CA ILE A 29 7.97 0.55 0.13
C ILE A 29 8.89 -0.19 1.12
N ALA A 30 9.53 -1.27 0.68
CA ALA A 30 10.44 -2.06 1.52
C ALA A 30 11.55 -1.19 2.12
N ARG A 31 12.21 -0.36 1.32
CA ARG A 31 13.26 0.55 1.78
C ARG A 31 12.71 1.64 2.71
N GLY A 32 11.57 2.25 2.37
CA GLY A 32 10.97 3.33 3.15
C GLY A 32 10.33 2.89 4.46
N THR A 33 9.98 1.61 4.59
CA THR A 33 9.37 1.02 5.78
C THR A 33 10.29 0.08 6.56
N PHE A 34 11.53 -0.13 6.08
CA PHE A 34 12.51 -1.08 6.64
C PHE A 34 11.96 -2.52 6.74
N LEU A 35 11.20 -2.93 5.72
CA LEU A 35 10.59 -4.25 5.63
C LEU A 35 11.25 -5.10 4.53
N SER A 36 11.19 -6.42 4.70
CA SER A 36 11.52 -7.34 3.62
C SER A 36 10.45 -7.28 2.52
N LEU A 37 10.84 -7.57 1.27
CA LEU A 37 9.91 -7.63 0.14
C LEU A 37 8.75 -8.62 0.39
N GLY A 38 9.05 -9.78 0.98
CA GLY A 38 8.02 -10.77 1.33
C GLY A 38 6.98 -10.24 2.32
N ASN A 39 7.40 -9.44 3.31
CA ASN A 39 6.47 -8.79 4.24
C ASN A 39 5.65 -7.70 3.53
N VAL A 40 6.25 -6.92 2.65
CA VAL A 40 5.53 -5.91 1.85
C VAL A 40 4.42 -6.56 1.03
N VAL A 41 4.69 -7.67 0.34
CA VAL A 41 3.64 -8.38 -0.41
C VAL A 41 2.48 -8.78 0.50
N ARG A 42 2.77 -9.42 1.63
CA ARG A 42 1.74 -9.85 2.61
C ARG A 42 0.92 -8.68 3.17
N TYR A 43 1.54 -7.52 3.39
CA TYR A 43 0.82 -6.34 3.88
C TYR A 43 -0.01 -5.66 2.80
N LEU A 44 0.48 -5.62 1.57
CA LEU A 44 -0.31 -5.16 0.43
C LEU A 44 -1.53 -6.08 0.20
N ASP A 45 -1.38 -7.40 0.32
CA ASP A 45 -2.52 -8.34 0.25
C ASP A 45 -3.60 -7.97 1.28
N LYS A 46 -3.19 -7.67 2.52
CA LYS A 46 -4.11 -7.27 3.60
C LYS A 46 -4.78 -5.93 3.34
N LEU A 47 -4.03 -4.92 2.90
CA LEU A 47 -4.59 -3.61 2.56
C LEU A 47 -5.61 -3.70 1.43
N GLU A 48 -5.35 -4.57 0.45
CA GLU A 48 -6.25 -4.87 -0.65
C GLU A 48 -7.53 -5.58 -0.17
N MET A 49 -7.38 -6.61 0.68
CA MET A 49 -8.52 -7.27 1.34
C MET A 49 -9.36 -6.33 2.20
N GLN A 50 -8.74 -5.31 2.80
CA GLN A 50 -9.42 -4.27 3.58
C GLN A 50 -10.13 -3.22 2.73
N GLY A 51 -9.98 -3.29 1.39
CA GLY A 51 -10.53 -2.30 0.47
C GLY A 51 -9.87 -0.92 0.59
N LEU A 52 -8.65 -0.86 1.11
CA LEU A 52 -7.88 0.39 1.24
C LEU A 52 -7.03 0.68 0.01
N ILE A 53 -6.63 -0.37 -0.72
CA ILE A 53 -5.90 -0.25 -1.98
C ILE A 53 -6.42 -1.24 -3.01
N SER A 54 -6.07 -1.01 -4.28
CA SER A 54 -6.18 -1.97 -5.37
C SER A 54 -4.87 -1.98 -6.15
N ARG A 55 -4.47 -3.13 -6.70
CA ARG A 55 -3.29 -3.22 -7.56
C ARG A 55 -3.44 -4.32 -8.61
N GLU A 56 -2.65 -4.21 -9.68
CA GLU A 56 -2.55 -5.26 -10.69
C GLU A 56 -1.32 -6.14 -10.41
N PRO A 57 -1.50 -7.45 -10.17
CA PRO A 57 -0.38 -8.35 -9.94
C PRO A 57 0.60 -8.35 -11.11
N GLY A 58 1.89 -8.29 -10.81
CA GLY A 58 2.95 -8.31 -11.82
C GLY A 58 3.17 -6.99 -12.56
N ILE A 59 2.33 -5.97 -12.33
CA ILE A 59 2.49 -4.64 -12.93
C ILE A 59 3.16 -3.71 -11.91
N ALA A 60 4.30 -3.14 -12.31
CA ALA A 60 5.01 -2.18 -11.48
C ALA A 60 4.20 -0.88 -11.37
N ARG A 61 4.14 -0.31 -10.17
CA ARG A 61 3.49 0.98 -9.88
C ARG A 61 1.99 1.03 -10.23
N SER A 62 1.29 -0.09 -10.07
CA SER A 62 -0.16 -0.18 -10.28
C SER A 62 -0.98 0.06 -9.01
N ILE A 63 -0.37 0.45 -7.89
CA ILE A 63 -1.08 0.56 -6.61
C ILE A 63 -1.96 1.82 -6.65
N ARG A 64 -3.25 1.66 -6.44
CA ARG A 64 -4.22 2.74 -6.29
C ARG A 64 -4.76 2.76 -4.86
N LEU A 65 -4.80 3.93 -4.25
CA LEU A 65 -5.49 4.14 -2.98
C LEU A 65 -7.00 4.15 -3.26
N LEU A 66 -7.76 3.45 -2.44
CA LEU A 66 -9.21 3.48 -2.48
C LEU A 66 -9.66 4.37 -1.33
N ASP A 67 -10.42 5.43 -1.63
CA ASP A 67 -11.10 6.18 -0.59
C ASP A 67 -12.06 5.23 0.10
N LYS A 68 -11.84 5.00 1.39
CA LYS A 68 -12.80 4.33 2.26
C LYS A 68 -13.96 5.29 2.52
N THR A 69 -14.59 5.82 1.49
CA THR A 69 -15.92 6.39 1.61
C THR A 69 -16.82 5.17 1.86
N PRO A 70 -17.42 5.02 3.06
CA PRO A 70 -18.54 4.10 3.16
C PRO A 70 -19.55 4.61 2.14
N ASP A 71 -19.83 3.78 1.13
CA ASP A 71 -20.92 3.99 0.20
C ASP A 71 -22.14 4.26 1.09
N SER A 72 -22.52 5.54 1.17
CA SER A 72 -23.66 5.98 1.96
C SER A 72 -24.88 5.50 1.19
N ARG A 73 -25.37 4.32 1.56
CA ARG A 73 -26.65 3.77 1.14
C ARG A 73 -27.58 3.66 2.34
#